data_AF-A0A3N5YLA9-F1
#
_entry.id   AF-A0A3N5YLA9-F1
#
_cell.length_a   1.000
_cell.length_b   1.000
_cell.length_c   1.000
_cell.angle_alpha   90.00
_cell.angle_beta   90.00
_cell.angle_gamma   90.00
#
_symmetry.space_group_name_H-M   'P 1'
#
loop_
_entity.id
_entity.type
_entity.pdbx_description
1 polymer ?
#
loop_
_entity_poly.entity_id
_entity_poly.type
_entity_poly.pdbx_seq_one_letter_code
_entity_poly.pdbx_strand_id
1 'polypeptide(L)'
;MKTKEKAPLIGITCSRVTGGAWGIYSLGHFMDYTFSDYSQAILHAGGAPVIIPAAQDSDSLSRILDSVQGLILSGGPDVHPKRYGEEPMAGLGEVDEALDAMELMAAGMALGRDLPILGI
;
A
#
# COMPACT_ATOMS: atom_id res chain seq x y z
N MET A 1 15.11 12.72 32.17
CA MET A 1 15.52 12.41 30.79
C MET A 1 14.23 12.16 30.01
N LYS A 2 13.79 13.08 29.14
CA LYS A 2 12.59 12.83 28.31
C LYS A 2 12.93 11.68 27.38
N THR A 3 12.18 10.58 27.45
CA THR A 3 12.22 9.55 26.42
C THR A 3 12.03 10.25 25.08
N LYS A 4 12.98 10.11 24.15
CA LYS A 4 12.72 10.49 22.75
C LYS A 4 11.42 9.77 22.37
N GLU A 5 10.37 10.52 22.06
CA GLU A 5 9.18 9.91 21.47
C GLU A 5 9.65 9.15 20.23
N LYS A 6 9.30 7.86 20.19
CA LYS A 6 9.69 6.98 19.10
C LYS A 6 8.96 7.49 17.84
N ALA A 7 9.69 7.71 16.75
CA ALA A 7 9.11 8.15 15.49
C ALA A 7 7.94 7.21 15.11
N PRO A 8 6.77 7.75 14.72
CA PRO A 8 5.61 6.92 14.37
C PRO A 8 5.95 6.06 13.14
N LEU A 9 5.64 4.77 13.23
CA LEU A 9 5.83 3.83 12.12
C LEU A 9 4.66 3.97 11.15
N ILE A 10 4.94 4.32 9.90
CA ILE A 10 3.91 4.56 8.88
C ILE A 10 4.00 3.49 7.80
N GLY A 11 2.93 2.72 7.64
CA GLY A 11 2.82 1.71 6.59
C GLY A 11 2.56 2.35 5.22
N ILE A 12 3.17 1.83 4.17
CA ILE A 12 2.98 2.26 2.78
C ILE A 12 2.63 1.02 1.97
N THR A 13 1.47 1.01 1.30
CA THR A 13 1.14 -0.07 0.36
C THR A 13 2.07 -0.06 -0.86
N CYS A 14 2.01 -1.12 -1.67
CA CYS A 14 2.80 -1.24 -2.89
C CYS A 14 1.91 -1.54 -4.07
N SER A 15 2.26 -0.95 -5.20
CA SER A 15 1.86 -1.45 -6.51
C SER A 15 2.65 -2.70 -6.86
N ARG A 16 2.15 -3.46 -7.83
CA ARG A 16 2.79 -4.65 -8.35
C ARG A 16 3.01 -4.52 -9.84
N VAL A 17 4.15 -4.97 -10.31
CA VAL A 17 4.42 -5.12 -11.73
C VAL A 17 4.93 -6.52 -12.01
N THR A 18 4.45 -7.12 -13.09
CA THR A 18 5.07 -8.31 -13.70
C THR A 18 6.27 -7.85 -14.49
N GLY A 19 7.47 -8.11 -13.97
CA GLY A 19 8.71 -7.65 -14.56
C GLY A 19 9.78 -7.51 -13.49
N GLY A 20 10.98 -8.03 -13.76
CA GLY A 20 12.09 -7.97 -12.81
C GLY A 20 13.05 -6.81 -13.11
N ALA A 21 13.98 -6.59 -12.19
CA ALA A 21 15.27 -5.94 -12.40
C ALA A 21 16.26 -6.75 -11.55
N TRP A 22 16.95 -7.75 -12.08
CA TRP A 22 17.85 -7.58 -13.22
C TRP A 22 17.23 -7.32 -14.62
N GLY A 23 15.92 -7.56 -14.93
CA GLY A 23 15.20 -6.80 -15.99
C GLY A 23 13.82 -7.36 -16.43
N ILE A 24 13.18 -6.72 -17.43
CA ILE A 24 11.97 -7.13 -18.23
C ILE A 24 12.02 -8.55 -18.82
N TYR A 25 13.01 -9.35 -18.42
CA TYR A 25 13.30 -10.71 -18.86
C TYR A 25 13.13 -11.76 -17.73
N SER A 26 12.75 -11.37 -16.51
CA SER A 26 12.41 -12.30 -15.42
C SER A 26 10.93 -12.71 -15.46
N LEU A 27 10.55 -13.36 -16.55
CA LEU A 27 9.19 -13.84 -16.78
C LEU A 27 8.72 -14.71 -15.59
N GLY A 28 7.58 -14.36 -14.99
CA GLY A 28 6.94 -15.11 -13.92
C GLY A 28 7.22 -14.62 -12.48
N HIS A 29 8.00 -13.56 -12.29
CA HIS A 29 8.20 -12.94 -10.98
C HIS A 29 7.45 -11.62 -10.84
N PHE A 30 6.82 -11.42 -9.68
CA PHE A 30 6.21 -10.15 -9.30
C PHE A 30 7.20 -9.30 -8.50
N MET A 31 7.24 -8.01 -8.81
CA MET A 31 7.93 -7.01 -8.01
C MET A 31 6.90 -6.10 -7.36
N ASP A 32 6.94 -6.03 -6.04
CA ASP A 32 6.18 -5.04 -5.27
C ASP A 32 7.04 -3.77 -5.16
N TYR A 33 6.47 -2.62 -5.50
CA TYR A 33 7.18 -1.35 -5.54
C TYR A 33 6.28 -0.19 -5.09
N THR A 34 6.93 0.88 -4.64
CA THR A 34 6.32 2.17 -4.39
C THR A 34 7.33 3.26 -4.70
N PHE A 35 6.89 4.46 -5.11
CA PHE A 35 7.80 5.56 -5.38
C PHE A 35 8.50 6.00 -4.09
N SER A 36 9.80 6.29 -4.18
CA SER A 36 10.59 6.66 -3.00
C SER A 36 10.08 7.92 -2.30
N ASP A 37 9.38 8.79 -3.03
CA ASP A 37 8.76 10.03 -2.58
C ASP A 37 7.86 9.82 -1.36
N TYR A 38 7.11 8.72 -1.28
CA TYR A 38 6.30 8.37 -0.10
C TYR A 38 7.18 8.20 1.15
N SER A 39 8.24 7.39 1.03
CA SER A 39 9.16 7.14 2.15
C SER A 39 9.97 8.38 2.53
N GLN A 40 10.37 9.20 1.55
CA GLN A 40 11.06 10.46 1.79
C GLN A 40 10.14 11.46 2.50
N ALA A 41 8.87 11.57 2.09
CA ALA A 41 7.90 12.45 2.71
C ALA A 41 7.65 12.08 4.18
N ILE A 42 7.48 10.78 4.48
CA ILE A 42 7.34 10.29 5.86
C ILE A 42 8.59 10.64 6.70
N LEU A 43 9.79 10.39 6.15
CA LEU A 43 11.05 10.71 6.84
C LEU A 43 11.15 12.21 7.14
N HIS A 44 10.84 13.07 6.18
CA HIS A 44 10.84 14.52 6.36
C HIS A 44 9.81 14.99 7.39
N ALA A 45 8.68 14.29 7.52
CA ALA A 45 7.67 14.55 8.55
C ALA A 45 8.03 14.02 9.94
N GLY A 46 9.18 13.35 10.10
CA GLY A 46 9.64 12.79 11.38
C GLY A 46 9.09 11.39 11.71
N GLY A 47 8.47 10.72 10.73
CA GLY A 47 8.03 9.33 10.83
C GLY A 47 9.07 8.32 10.34
N ALA A 48 8.81 7.04 10.59
CA ALA A 48 9.58 5.92 10.06
C ALA A 48 8.74 5.16 9.02
N PRO A 49 9.14 5.12 7.73
CA PRO A 49 8.38 4.41 6.70
C PRO A 49 8.60 2.90 6.78
N VAL A 50 7.55 2.12 6.56
CA VAL A 50 7.62 0.67 6.32
C VAL A 50 6.78 0.29 5.11
N ILE A 51 7.38 -0.45 4.18
CA ILE A 51 6.71 -0.94 3.00
C ILE A 51 5.89 -2.19 3.33
N ILE A 52 4.64 -2.22 2.88
CA ILE A 52 3.70 -3.34 2.98
C ILE A 52 3.60 -4.00 1.60
N PRO A 53 4.16 -5.21 1.41
CA PRO A 53 4.05 -5.95 0.16
C PRO A 53 2.59 -6.27 -0.17
N ALA A 54 2.25 -6.40 -1.45
CA ALA A 54 0.86 -6.58 -1.88
C ALA A 54 0.29 -7.98 -1.56
N ALA A 55 1.14 -8.98 -1.29
CA ALA A 55 0.69 -10.32 -0.91
C ALA A 55 0.38 -10.38 0.61
N GLN A 56 -0.85 -10.03 1.00
CA GLN A 56 -1.32 -10.14 2.39
C GLN A 56 -2.69 -10.80 2.48
N ASP A 57 -2.88 -11.63 3.51
CA ASP A 57 -4.19 -12.06 3.98
C ASP A 57 -4.66 -11.22 5.17
N SER A 58 -5.86 -11.50 5.69
CA SER A 58 -6.45 -10.75 6.81
C SER A 58 -5.63 -10.82 8.09
N ASP A 59 -5.04 -11.97 8.39
CA ASP A 59 -4.28 -12.18 9.62
C ASP A 59 -2.94 -11.45 9.56
N SER A 60 -2.27 -11.51 8.41
CA SER A 60 -1.04 -10.76 8.15
C SER A 60 -1.29 -9.25 8.20
N LEU A 61 -2.35 -8.75 7.52
CA LEU A 61 -2.73 -7.33 7.59
C LEU A 61 -3.05 -6.90 9.02
N SER A 62 -3.79 -7.71 9.80
CA SER A 62 -4.08 -7.37 11.20
C SER A 62 -2.81 -7.12 11.98
N ARG A 63 -1.84 -8.02 11.90
CA ARG A 63 -0.56 -7.90 12.64
C ARG A 63 0.25 -6.68 12.21
N ILE A 64 0.26 -6.38 10.91
CA ILE A 64 0.93 -5.20 10.37
C ILE A 64 0.26 -3.93 10.88
N LEU A 65 -1.07 -3.84 10.77
CA LEU A 65 -1.86 -2.68 11.18
C LEU A 65 -1.79 -2.43 12.70
N ASP A 66 -1.68 -3.48 13.51
CA ASP A 66 -1.47 -3.36 14.96
C ASP A 66 -0.07 -2.82 15.32
N SER A 67 0.88 -2.85 14.36
CA SER A 67 2.27 -2.41 14.56
C SER A 67 2.54 -0.97 14.08
N VAL A 68 1.75 -0.46 13.14
CA VAL A 68 1.89 0.90 12.57
C VAL A 68 1.00 1.92 13.28
N GLN A 69 1.35 3.20 13.15
CA GLN A 69 0.61 4.35 13.72
C GLN A 69 -0.09 5.17 12.63
N GLY A 70 0.03 4.77 11.37
CA GLY A 70 -0.67 5.33 10.23
C GLY A 70 -0.46 4.47 8.99
N LEU A 71 -1.35 4.64 8.01
CA LEU A 71 -1.32 3.93 6.73
C LEU A 71 -1.38 4.93 5.58
N ILE A 72 -0.46 4.79 4.63
CA ILE A 72 -0.52 5.44 3.32
C ILE A 72 -0.93 4.38 2.29
N LEU A 73 -2.04 4.65 1.60
CA LEU A 73 -2.39 3.95 0.36
C LEU A 73 -1.69 4.70 -0.77
N SER A 74 -0.60 4.13 -1.28
CA SER A 74 0.18 4.77 -2.34
C SER A 74 -0.55 4.69 -3.68
N GLY A 75 -0.37 5.68 -4.53
CA GLY A 75 -0.85 5.65 -5.91
C GLY A 75 -0.37 4.43 -6.69
N GLY A 76 -1.13 4.04 -7.70
CA GLY A 76 -0.96 2.80 -8.43
C GLY A 76 -1.87 2.70 -9.65
N PRO A 77 -2.18 1.48 -10.11
CA PRO A 77 -3.13 1.26 -11.21
C PRO A 77 -4.53 1.77 -10.86
N ASP A 78 -5.40 1.84 -11.87
CA ASP A 78 -6.81 2.19 -11.65
C ASP A 78 -7.51 1.11 -10.83
N VAL A 79 -8.44 1.51 -9.96
CA VAL A 79 -9.30 0.57 -9.24
C VAL A 79 -10.29 -0.05 -10.21
N HIS A 80 -10.41 -1.38 -10.19
CA HIS A 80 -11.31 -2.07 -11.12
C HIS A 80 -12.78 -1.61 -10.90
N PRO A 81 -13.51 -1.20 -11.96
CA PRO A 81 -14.89 -0.70 -11.88
C PRO A 81 -15.90 -1.53 -11.11
N LYS A 82 -15.81 -2.85 -11.19
CA LYS A 82 -16.59 -3.79 -10.37
C LYS A 82 -16.55 -3.53 -8.86
N ARG A 83 -15.50 -2.90 -8.33
CA ARG A 83 -15.40 -2.55 -6.89
C ARG A 83 -16.40 -1.48 -6.47
N TYR A 84 -16.85 -0.67 -7.42
CA TYR A 84 -17.84 0.39 -7.23
C TYR A 84 -19.09 0.21 -8.10
N GLY A 85 -19.30 -0.98 -8.65
CA GLY A 85 -20.54 -1.36 -9.33
C GLY A 85 -20.67 -0.87 -10.78
N GLU A 86 -19.57 -0.53 -11.43
CA GLU A 86 -19.55 -0.06 -12.82
C GLU A 86 -18.87 -1.06 -13.76
N GLU A 87 -19.15 -0.90 -15.06
CA GLU A 87 -18.51 -1.66 -16.14
C GLU A 87 -17.25 -0.94 -16.66
N PRO A 88 -16.23 -1.66 -17.15
CA PRO A 88 -15.07 -1.06 -17.79
C PRO A 88 -15.43 -0.12 -18.94
N MET A 89 -14.86 1.08 -18.94
CA MET A 89 -15.09 2.10 -19.96
C MET A 89 -13.84 2.37 -20.81
N ALA A 90 -14.04 2.99 -21.98
CA ALA A 90 -12.93 3.41 -22.83
C ALA A 90 -12.05 4.43 -22.10
N GLY A 91 -10.75 4.14 -22.03
CA GLY A 91 -9.77 4.96 -21.30
C GLY A 91 -9.37 4.41 -19.93
N LEU A 92 -9.97 3.29 -19.48
CA LEU A 92 -9.49 2.56 -18.30
C LEU A 92 -8.03 2.14 -18.48
N GLY A 93 -7.18 2.49 -17.52
CA GLY A 93 -5.78 2.10 -17.47
C GLY A 93 -5.58 0.64 -17.04
N GLU A 94 -4.38 0.35 -16.55
CA GLU A 94 -4.10 -0.93 -15.92
C GLU A 94 -4.90 -1.08 -14.64
N VAL A 95 -5.35 -2.30 -14.34
CA VAL A 95 -6.07 -2.64 -13.10
C VAL A 95 -5.41 -3.86 -12.47
N ASP A 96 -5.38 -3.92 -11.14
CA ASP A 96 -4.94 -5.10 -10.38
C ASP A 96 -5.99 -5.44 -9.32
N GLU A 97 -6.84 -6.41 -9.63
CA GLU A 97 -7.95 -6.77 -8.74
C GLU A 97 -7.49 -7.36 -7.40
N ALA A 98 -6.32 -8.00 -7.38
CA ALA A 98 -5.77 -8.59 -6.16
C ALA A 98 -5.24 -7.49 -5.25
N LEU A 99 -4.58 -6.48 -5.83
CA LEU A 99 -4.20 -5.27 -5.13
C LEU A 99 -5.43 -4.52 -4.61
N ASP A 100 -6.46 -4.31 -5.45
CA ASP A 100 -7.73 -3.71 -5.02
C ASP A 100 -8.32 -4.43 -3.81
N ALA A 101 -8.30 -5.77 -3.82
CA ALA A 101 -8.83 -6.58 -2.72
C ALA A 101 -8.06 -6.30 -1.42
N MET A 102 -6.74 -6.27 -1.52
CA MET A 102 -5.84 -6.12 -0.39
C MET A 102 -5.91 -4.69 0.17
N GLU A 103 -5.87 -3.65 -0.67
CA GLU A 103 -5.95 -2.26 -0.22
C GLU A 103 -7.32 -1.90 0.36
N LEU A 104 -8.42 -2.38 -0.23
CA LEU A 104 -9.77 -2.18 0.34
C LEU A 104 -9.91 -2.89 1.69
N MET A 105 -9.34 -4.08 1.84
CA MET A 105 -9.30 -4.79 3.12
C MET A 105 -8.45 -4.03 4.15
N ALA A 106 -7.25 -3.57 3.77
CA ALA A 106 -6.38 -2.78 4.63
C ALA A 106 -7.06 -1.47 5.08
N ALA A 107 -7.69 -0.74 4.14
CA ALA A 107 -8.44 0.48 4.42
C ALA A 107 -9.60 0.22 5.39
N GLY A 108 -10.42 -0.80 5.14
CA GLY A 108 -11.51 -1.17 6.04
C GLY A 108 -11.03 -1.55 7.44
N MET A 109 -9.95 -2.31 7.54
CA MET A 109 -9.34 -2.71 8.81
C MET A 109 -8.71 -1.54 9.56
N ALA A 110 -8.07 -0.60 8.86
CA ALA A 110 -7.49 0.61 9.43
C ALA A 110 -8.59 1.57 9.93
N LEU A 111 -9.65 1.78 9.15
CA LEU A 111 -10.82 2.55 9.55
C LEU A 111 -11.47 1.96 10.81
N GLY A 112 -11.64 0.64 10.88
CA GLY A 112 -12.19 -0.03 12.07
C GLY A 112 -11.31 0.08 13.33
N ARG A 113 -10.07 0.54 13.21
CA ARG A 113 -9.11 0.76 14.30
C ARG A 113 -8.92 2.24 14.65
N ASP A 114 -9.63 3.15 13.97
CA ASP A 114 -9.35 4.59 14.01
C ASP A 114 -7.88 4.93 13.67
N LEU A 115 -7.23 4.08 12.86
CA LEU A 115 -5.86 4.30 12.40
C LEU A 115 -5.87 5.43 11.36
N PRO A 116 -5.01 6.46 11.46
CA PRO A 116 -4.93 7.51 10.44
C PRO A 116 -4.57 6.96 9.06
N ILE A 117 -5.32 7.36 8.04
CA ILE A 117 -5.13 6.93 6.64
C ILE A 117 -4.91 8.16 5.75
N LEU A 118 -3.98 8.04 4.80
CA LEU A 118 -3.81 8.97 3.68
C LEU A 118 -3.79 8.17 2.36
N GLY A 119 -4.72 8.47 1.45
CA GLY A 119 -4.69 7.96 0.07
C GLY A 119 -4.18 9.03 -0.89
N ILE A 120 -3.30 8.64 -1.82
CA ILE A 120 -2.65 9.53 -2.80
C ILE A 120 -2.91 9.04 -4.21
#